data_AF-A0A936UET4-F1
#
_entry.id   AF-A0A936UET4-F1
#
_cell.length_a   1.000
_cell.length_b   1.000
_cell.length_c   1.000
_cell.angle_alpha   90.00
_cell.angle_beta   90.00
_cell.angle_gamma   90.00
#
_symmetry.space_group_name_H-M   'P 1'
#
loop_
_entity.id
_entity.type
_entity.pdbx_description
1 polymer ?
#
loop_
_entity_poly.entity_id
_entity_poly.type
_entity_poly.pdbx_seq_one_letter_code
_entity_poly.pdbx_strand_id
1 'polypeptide(L)'
;MSLVPRTILATALALSLFATQALAQQAAPAPMPPPAATPAPPTPSEVARGAGKKLDAFQAKEARAALEPLVSQAAANADVAIALGRLLEQERKYDESAAVLRKAAQAAPADPRVPLWLGETLLRARKTGDADASFRKAAELAAAAAAARPDDAAAYLVQGSALSRLRRYEEAMTALGKARERDGGSPETLYQMGATRAFQQKWTDAVALLTQSLDKDTGMALGYYYRALAHEKLGRKDLMVVDLDRFVKVAPTAPEAERARALLAAAAR
;
A
#
# COMPACT_ATOMS: atom_id res chain seq x y z
N MET A 1 -75.35 30.36 62.66
CA MET A 1 -74.57 30.46 63.92
C MET A 1 -74.49 29.09 64.56
N SER A 2 -73.30 28.71 65.00
CA SER A 2 -72.99 27.60 65.92
C SER A 2 -73.29 26.18 65.42
N LEU A 3 -72.24 25.40 65.17
CA LEU A 3 -72.23 23.96 65.40
C LEU A 3 -70.78 23.48 65.64
N VAL A 4 -70.57 22.98 66.85
CA VAL A 4 -69.52 22.05 67.30
C VAL A 4 -70.30 20.86 67.89
N PRO A 5 -69.74 19.67 68.16
CA PRO A 5 -68.97 18.68 67.35
C PRO A 5 -69.72 17.32 67.31
N ARG A 6 -69.16 16.26 66.68
CA ARG A 6 -69.06 14.91 67.29
C ARG A 6 -68.32 13.88 66.42
N THR A 7 -67.35 13.27 67.08
CA THR A 7 -66.67 11.98 66.93
C THR A 7 -67.52 10.79 66.45
N ILE A 8 -66.89 9.85 65.73
CA ILE A 8 -66.85 8.36 65.91
C ILE A 8 -66.21 7.76 64.64
N LEU A 9 -64.94 7.33 64.67
CA LEU A 9 -64.48 5.93 64.87
C LEU A 9 -64.95 4.94 63.79
N ALA A 10 -64.06 4.58 62.85
CA ALA A 10 -64.07 3.29 62.16
C ALA A 10 -62.68 3.01 61.54
N THR A 11 -61.79 2.50 62.38
CA THR A 11 -60.55 1.81 62.00
C THR A 11 -60.86 0.41 61.46
N ALA A 12 -60.00 -0.02 60.52
CA ALA A 12 -59.63 -1.38 60.15
C ALA A 12 -60.23 -1.98 58.86
N LEU A 13 -59.33 -2.63 58.12
CA LEU A 13 -59.48 -3.43 56.89
C LEU A 13 -59.53 -2.72 55.53
N ALA A 14 -58.36 -2.29 55.04
CA ALA A 14 -58.07 -2.24 53.60
C ALA A 14 -56.55 -2.28 53.33
N LEU A 15 -55.83 -3.22 53.94
CA LEU A 15 -54.38 -3.41 53.74
C LEU A 15 -54.13 -4.86 53.32
N SER A 16 -54.71 -5.28 52.18
CA SER A 16 -54.40 -6.60 51.60
C SER A 16 -54.71 -6.72 50.10
N LEU A 17 -54.73 -5.62 49.34
CA LEU A 17 -54.99 -5.67 47.89
C LEU A 17 -53.98 -4.90 47.01
N PHE A 18 -52.88 -4.41 47.57
CA PHE A 18 -51.82 -3.72 46.80
C PHE A 18 -50.52 -4.52 46.66
N ALA A 19 -50.53 -5.84 46.90
CA ALA A 19 -49.34 -6.67 46.78
C ALA A 19 -49.36 -7.68 45.61
N THR A 20 -50.46 -7.82 44.89
CA THR A 20 -50.59 -8.85 43.82
C THR A 20 -50.55 -8.30 42.40
N GLN A 21 -50.49 -6.97 42.20
CA GLN A 21 -50.55 -6.37 40.86
C GLN A 21 -49.22 -5.79 40.34
N ALA A 22 -48.10 -6.09 41.01
CA ALA A 22 -46.77 -5.57 40.63
C ALA A 22 -45.80 -6.63 40.06
N LEU A 23 -46.29 -7.83 39.71
CA LEU A 23 -45.43 -8.97 39.34
C LEU A 23 -45.65 -9.50 37.90
N ALA A 24 -46.22 -8.70 37.00
CA ALA A 24 -46.53 -9.14 35.63
C ALA A 24 -46.05 -8.19 34.51
N GLN A 25 -44.98 -7.41 34.73
CA GLN A 25 -44.27 -6.72 33.65
C GLN A 25 -42.75 -6.83 33.82
N GLN A 26 -42.23 -8.07 33.89
CA GLN A 26 -40.88 -8.31 33.39
C GLN A 26 -40.99 -8.42 31.88
N ALA A 27 -40.67 -7.34 31.17
CA ALA A 27 -40.49 -7.38 29.73
C ALA A 27 -39.51 -8.51 29.41
N ALA A 28 -39.93 -9.44 28.53
CA ALA A 28 -39.06 -10.50 28.07
C ALA A 28 -37.74 -9.87 27.55
N PRO A 29 -36.57 -10.44 27.89
CA PRO A 29 -35.30 -9.92 27.40
C PRO A 29 -35.38 -9.85 25.87
N ALA A 30 -34.98 -8.71 25.31
CA ALA A 30 -34.93 -8.52 23.86
C ALA A 30 -34.15 -9.70 23.24
N PRO A 31 -34.61 -10.27 22.11
CA PRO A 31 -33.89 -11.35 21.45
C PRO A 31 -32.45 -10.89 21.21
N MET A 32 -31.48 -11.71 21.63
CA MET A 32 -30.08 -11.38 21.42
C MET A 32 -29.85 -11.12 19.92
N PRO A 33 -29.10 -10.08 19.55
CA PRO A 33 -28.74 -9.88 18.15
C PRO A 33 -28.07 -11.16 17.64
N PRO A 34 -28.37 -11.60 16.41
CA PRO A 34 -27.75 -12.79 15.85
C PRO A 34 -26.23 -12.66 15.98
N PRO A 35 -25.50 -13.76 16.29
CA PRO A 35 -24.05 -13.72 16.39
C PRO A 35 -23.49 -13.09 15.13
N ALA A 36 -22.58 -12.11 15.30
CA ALA A 36 -21.94 -11.44 14.17
C ALA A 36 -21.42 -12.50 13.20
N ALA A 37 -21.85 -12.44 11.94
CA ALA A 37 -21.40 -13.38 10.92
C ALA A 37 -19.86 -13.40 10.92
N THR A 38 -19.26 -14.59 10.99
CA THR A 38 -17.81 -14.72 10.84
C THR A 38 -17.40 -14.06 9.52
N PRO A 39 -16.38 -13.19 9.50
CA PRO A 39 -15.98 -12.53 8.28
C PRO A 39 -15.66 -13.58 7.21
N ALA A 40 -16.13 -13.34 5.99
CA ALA A 40 -15.79 -14.20 4.86
C ALA A 40 -14.26 -14.34 4.75
N PRO A 41 -13.74 -15.51 4.33
CA PRO A 41 -12.32 -15.68 4.12
C PRO A 41 -11.82 -14.67 3.05
N PRO A 42 -10.58 -14.17 3.18
CA PRO A 42 -10.06 -13.18 2.26
C PRO A 42 -9.95 -13.75 0.85
N THR A 43 -10.28 -12.93 -0.14
CA THR A 43 -10.12 -13.25 -1.56
C THR A 43 -8.64 -13.42 -1.94
N PRO A 44 -8.32 -14.14 -3.03
CA PRO A 44 -6.94 -14.24 -3.53
C PRO A 44 -6.27 -12.88 -3.74
N SER A 45 -7.01 -11.89 -4.26
CA SER A 45 -6.51 -10.52 -4.45
C SER A 45 -6.25 -9.80 -3.12
N GLU A 46 -7.05 -10.03 -2.07
CA GLU A 46 -6.77 -9.49 -0.73
C GLU A 46 -5.54 -10.11 -0.10
N VAL A 47 -5.39 -11.43 -0.21
CA VAL A 47 -4.20 -12.15 0.25
C VAL A 47 -2.96 -11.65 -0.50
N ALA A 48 -3.03 -11.50 -1.83
CA ALA A 48 -1.94 -11.00 -2.65
C ALA A 48 -1.54 -9.55 -2.30
N ARG A 49 -2.53 -8.66 -2.07
CA ARG A 49 -2.26 -7.29 -1.58
C ARG A 49 -1.60 -7.30 -0.20
N GLY A 50 -2.07 -8.17 0.70
CA GLY A 50 -1.44 -8.38 2.01
C GLY A 50 0.00 -8.87 1.90
N ALA A 51 0.27 -9.82 1.00
CA ALA A 51 1.62 -10.27 0.68
C ALA A 51 2.48 -9.14 0.09
N GLY A 52 1.89 -8.28 -0.76
CA GLY A 52 2.53 -7.07 -1.27
C GLY A 52 3.07 -6.17 -0.15
N LYS A 53 2.26 -5.88 0.87
CA LYS A 53 2.71 -5.09 2.04
C LYS A 53 3.85 -5.76 2.80
N LYS A 54 3.82 -7.08 2.94
CA LYS A 54 4.92 -7.85 3.54
C LYS A 54 6.19 -7.73 2.70
N LEU A 55 6.08 -7.76 1.37
CA LEU A 55 7.21 -7.55 0.47
C LEU A 55 7.77 -6.12 0.60
N ASP A 56 6.93 -5.09 0.73
CA ASP A 56 7.38 -3.72 0.99
C ASP A 56 8.16 -3.62 2.32
N ALA A 57 7.77 -4.42 3.31
CA ALA A 57 8.48 -4.57 4.59
C ALA A 57 9.63 -5.61 4.56
N PHE A 58 10.03 -6.13 3.40
CA PHE A 58 11.08 -7.14 3.22
C PHE A 58 10.85 -8.45 4.01
N GLN A 59 9.59 -8.76 4.33
CA GLN A 59 9.12 -10.00 4.95
C GLN A 59 8.82 -11.06 3.88
N ALA A 60 9.85 -11.41 3.10
CA ALA A 60 9.73 -12.29 1.94
C ALA A 60 9.24 -13.71 2.30
N LYS A 61 9.60 -14.22 3.47
CA LYS A 61 9.18 -15.56 3.93
C LYS A 61 7.68 -15.62 4.18
N GLU A 62 7.14 -14.60 4.84
CA GLU A 62 5.73 -14.48 5.18
C GLU A 62 4.88 -14.13 3.96
N ALA A 63 5.44 -13.39 2.99
CA ALA A 63 4.82 -13.17 1.69
C ALA A 63 4.77 -14.47 0.88
N ARG A 64 5.87 -15.23 0.82
CA ARG A 64 5.94 -16.54 0.17
C ARG A 64 4.91 -17.52 0.73
N ALA A 65 4.85 -17.67 2.05
CA ALA A 65 3.87 -18.55 2.68
C ALA A 65 2.42 -18.18 2.34
N ALA A 66 2.12 -16.89 2.20
CA ALA A 66 0.79 -16.41 1.82
C ALA A 66 0.47 -16.62 0.32
N LEU A 67 1.49 -16.54 -0.55
CA LEU A 67 1.33 -16.65 -2.00
C LEU A 67 1.39 -18.08 -2.53
N GLU A 68 2.03 -19.01 -1.79
CA GLU A 68 2.15 -20.42 -2.16
C GLU A 68 0.82 -21.06 -2.63
N PRO A 69 -0.31 -20.96 -1.90
CA PRO A 69 -1.57 -21.54 -2.35
C PRO A 69 -2.20 -20.84 -3.57
N LEU A 70 -1.69 -19.66 -3.95
CA LEU A 70 -2.24 -18.83 -5.02
C LEU A 70 -1.43 -18.90 -6.32
N VAL A 71 -0.27 -19.59 -6.33
CA VAL A 71 0.63 -19.63 -7.49
C VAL A 71 -0.08 -20.05 -8.78
N SER A 72 -0.98 -21.04 -8.72
CA SER A 72 -1.75 -21.51 -9.88
C SER A 72 -2.72 -20.46 -10.43
N GLN A 73 -3.12 -19.48 -9.61
CA GLN A 73 -4.04 -18.41 -9.99
C GLN A 73 -3.31 -17.20 -10.60
N ALA A 74 -1.98 -17.13 -10.50
CA ALA A 74 -1.20 -15.98 -10.99
C ALA A 74 -1.45 -15.70 -12.48
N ALA A 75 -1.66 -16.74 -13.30
CA ALA A 75 -1.94 -16.53 -14.72
C ALA A 75 -3.22 -15.74 -14.96
N ALA A 76 -4.25 -15.85 -14.12
CA ALA A 76 -5.55 -15.22 -14.31
C ALA A 76 -5.83 -14.06 -13.34
N ASN A 77 -4.96 -13.81 -12.36
CA ASN A 77 -5.13 -12.76 -11.36
C ASN A 77 -3.90 -11.85 -11.30
N ALA A 78 -4.08 -10.60 -11.72
CA ALA A 78 -3.02 -9.60 -11.79
C ALA A 78 -2.39 -9.28 -10.41
N ASP A 79 -3.19 -9.20 -9.34
CA ASP A 79 -2.66 -8.91 -8.00
C ASP A 79 -1.73 -10.05 -7.54
N VAL A 80 -2.15 -11.30 -7.75
CA VAL A 80 -1.35 -12.50 -7.43
C VAL A 80 -0.08 -12.53 -8.28
N ALA A 81 -0.18 -12.29 -9.58
CA ALA A 81 0.97 -12.28 -10.48
C ALA A 81 2.01 -11.22 -10.08
N ILE A 82 1.54 -10.01 -9.76
CA ILE A 82 2.39 -8.91 -9.34
C ILE A 82 3.07 -9.24 -8.01
N ALA A 83 2.33 -9.74 -7.02
CA ALA A 83 2.90 -10.11 -5.73
C ALA A 83 3.93 -11.26 -5.87
N LEU A 84 3.64 -12.26 -6.70
CA LEU A 84 4.56 -13.36 -6.98
C LEU A 84 5.81 -12.89 -7.75
N GLY A 85 5.63 -12.04 -8.76
CA GLY A 85 6.75 -11.43 -9.50
C GLY A 85 7.67 -10.63 -8.58
N ARG A 86 7.10 -9.79 -7.71
CA ARG A 86 7.85 -9.02 -6.70
C ARG A 86 8.60 -9.91 -5.71
N LEU A 87 7.99 -11.00 -5.25
CA LEU A 87 8.65 -11.99 -4.39
C LEU A 87 9.85 -12.63 -5.11
N LEU A 88 9.66 -13.05 -6.36
CA LEU A 88 10.72 -13.63 -7.18
C LEU A 88 11.85 -12.61 -7.46
N GLU A 89 11.54 -11.33 -7.63
CA GLU A 89 12.54 -10.26 -7.71
C GLU A 89 13.37 -10.12 -6.42
N GLN A 90 12.74 -10.17 -5.23
CA GLN A 90 13.46 -10.14 -3.95
C GLN A 90 14.37 -11.37 -3.77
N GLU A 91 14.00 -12.49 -4.37
CA GLU A 91 14.83 -13.71 -4.44
C GLU A 91 15.83 -13.71 -5.60
N ARG A 92 15.90 -12.62 -6.38
CA ARG A 92 16.77 -12.45 -7.55
C ARG A 92 16.48 -13.44 -8.70
N LYS A 93 15.29 -14.04 -8.72
CA LYS A 93 14.79 -14.96 -9.76
C LYS A 93 14.08 -14.19 -10.87
N TYR A 94 14.83 -13.34 -11.56
CA TYR A 94 14.23 -12.38 -12.50
C TYR A 94 13.58 -13.04 -13.72
N ASP A 95 14.14 -14.13 -14.24
CA ASP A 95 13.56 -14.83 -15.40
C ASP A 95 12.24 -15.53 -15.07
N GLU A 96 12.15 -16.15 -13.87
CA GLU A 96 10.91 -16.74 -13.37
C GLU A 96 9.84 -15.66 -13.14
N SER A 97 10.22 -14.54 -12.51
CA SER A 97 9.34 -13.37 -12.35
C SER A 97 8.78 -12.90 -13.70
N ALA A 98 9.66 -12.71 -14.68
CA ALA A 98 9.27 -12.26 -16.02
C ALA A 98 8.35 -13.26 -16.71
N ALA A 99 8.53 -14.57 -16.50
CA ALA A 99 7.66 -15.59 -17.06
C ALA A 99 6.24 -15.54 -16.45
N VAL A 100 6.12 -15.37 -15.13
CA VAL A 100 4.84 -15.20 -14.43
C VAL A 100 4.11 -13.96 -14.95
N LEU A 101 4.81 -12.82 -14.99
CA LEU A 101 4.23 -11.54 -15.39
C LEU A 101 3.83 -11.52 -16.88
N ARG A 102 4.59 -12.18 -17.77
CA ARG A 102 4.19 -12.34 -19.18
C ARG A 102 2.91 -13.14 -19.34
N LYS A 103 2.74 -14.24 -18.59
CA LYS A 103 1.50 -15.03 -18.61
C LYS A 103 0.32 -14.20 -18.11
N ALA A 104 0.50 -13.48 -17.02
CA ALA A 104 -0.54 -12.59 -16.49
C ALA A 104 -0.89 -11.46 -17.47
N ALA A 105 0.08 -10.90 -18.18
CA ALA A 105 -0.16 -9.87 -19.20
C ALA A 105 -0.99 -10.39 -20.39
N GLN A 106 -0.92 -11.68 -20.70
CA GLN A 106 -1.75 -12.30 -21.75
C GLN A 106 -3.20 -12.48 -21.28
N ALA A 107 -3.41 -12.88 -20.03
CA ALA A 107 -4.76 -13.13 -19.49
C ALA A 107 -5.49 -11.85 -19.01
N ALA A 108 -4.73 -10.86 -18.53
CA ALA A 108 -5.24 -9.57 -18.06
C ALA A 108 -4.62 -8.42 -18.86
N PRO A 109 -4.91 -8.30 -20.18
CA PRO A 109 -4.22 -7.38 -21.08
C PRO A 109 -4.50 -5.90 -20.81
N ALA A 110 -5.49 -5.59 -19.97
CA ALA A 110 -5.91 -4.23 -19.65
C ALA A 110 -5.31 -3.69 -18.34
N ASP A 111 -4.71 -4.53 -17.48
CA ASP A 111 -4.14 -4.05 -16.22
C ASP A 111 -2.76 -3.41 -16.47
N PRO A 112 -2.59 -2.09 -16.25
CA PRO A 112 -1.34 -1.40 -16.55
C PRO A 112 -0.21 -1.74 -15.56
N ARG A 113 -0.54 -2.28 -14.39
CA ARG A 113 0.44 -2.62 -13.35
C ARG A 113 1.28 -3.82 -13.77
N VAL A 114 0.69 -4.79 -14.48
CA VAL A 114 1.39 -6.00 -14.90
C VAL A 114 2.58 -5.69 -15.82
N PRO A 115 2.44 -4.95 -16.94
CA PRO A 115 3.59 -4.57 -17.76
C PRO A 115 4.55 -3.60 -17.06
N LEU A 116 4.09 -2.80 -16.08
CA LEU A 116 4.99 -1.98 -15.26
C LEU A 116 5.96 -2.89 -14.48
N TRP A 117 5.43 -3.84 -13.70
CA TRP A 117 6.26 -4.79 -12.94
C TRP A 117 7.10 -5.71 -13.82
N LEU A 118 6.59 -6.08 -15.01
CA LEU A 118 7.38 -6.82 -15.99
C LEU A 118 8.59 -5.99 -16.44
N GLY A 119 8.39 -4.69 -16.74
CA GLY A 119 9.48 -3.79 -17.09
C GLY A 119 10.53 -3.66 -16.00
N GLU A 120 10.11 -3.51 -14.74
CA GLU A 120 11.01 -3.48 -13.57
C GLU A 120 11.86 -4.75 -13.47
N THR A 121 11.20 -5.91 -13.55
CA THR A 121 11.87 -7.21 -13.52
C THR A 121 12.88 -7.36 -14.66
N LEU A 122 12.51 -6.96 -15.89
CA LEU A 122 13.38 -7.03 -17.06
C LEU A 122 14.58 -6.10 -16.95
N LEU A 123 14.40 -4.93 -16.33
CA LEU A 123 15.50 -4.02 -16.05
C LEU A 123 16.49 -4.65 -15.06
N ARG A 124 16.01 -5.32 -14.00
CA ARG A 124 16.87 -6.09 -13.07
C ARG A 124 17.55 -7.28 -13.74
N ALA A 125 16.88 -7.90 -14.71
CA ALA A 125 17.44 -8.94 -15.58
C ALA A 125 18.41 -8.40 -16.65
N ARG A 126 18.68 -7.08 -16.69
CA ARG A 126 19.54 -6.41 -17.69
C ARG A 126 19.03 -6.53 -19.13
N LYS A 127 17.74 -6.79 -19.32
CA LYS A 127 17.04 -6.90 -20.62
C LYS A 127 16.40 -5.56 -20.98
N THR A 128 17.22 -4.52 -21.16
CA THR A 128 16.76 -3.12 -21.26
C THR A 128 15.78 -2.86 -22.40
N GLY A 129 15.99 -3.46 -23.59
CA GLY A 129 15.08 -3.27 -24.73
C GLY A 129 13.67 -3.81 -24.46
N ASP A 130 13.57 -4.99 -23.85
CA ASP A 130 12.30 -5.60 -23.46
C ASP A 130 11.63 -4.81 -22.31
N ALA A 131 12.44 -4.26 -21.41
CA ALA A 131 11.96 -3.40 -20.33
C ALA A 131 11.29 -2.13 -20.89
N ASP A 132 11.93 -1.44 -21.83
CA ASP A 132 11.37 -0.25 -22.49
C ASP A 132 10.05 -0.55 -23.21
N ALA A 133 9.97 -1.67 -23.92
CA ALA A 133 8.71 -2.11 -24.53
C ALA A 133 7.61 -2.33 -23.49
N SER A 134 7.94 -2.94 -22.36
CA SER A 134 7.00 -3.18 -21.26
C SER A 134 6.55 -1.86 -20.60
N PHE A 135 7.46 -0.92 -20.37
CA PHE A 135 7.12 0.39 -19.83
C PHE A 135 6.27 1.23 -20.79
N ARG A 136 6.52 1.18 -22.11
CA ARG A 136 5.63 1.83 -23.09
C ARG A 136 4.22 1.28 -23.00
N LYS A 137 4.08 -0.05 -22.94
CA LYS A 137 2.78 -0.70 -22.80
C LYS A 137 2.08 -0.30 -21.50
N ALA A 138 2.82 -0.25 -20.39
CA ALA A 138 2.30 0.20 -19.10
C ALA A 138 1.79 1.65 -19.15
N ALA A 139 2.56 2.57 -19.75
CA ALA A 139 2.17 3.97 -19.90
C ALA A 139 0.91 4.13 -20.77
N GLU A 140 0.80 3.39 -21.88
CA GLU A 140 -0.38 3.39 -22.76
C GLU A 140 -1.64 2.89 -22.04
N LEU A 141 -1.55 1.73 -21.38
CA LEU A 141 -2.68 1.16 -20.65
C LEU A 141 -3.09 2.04 -19.47
N ALA A 142 -2.12 2.63 -18.76
CA ALA A 142 -2.38 3.51 -17.64
C ALA A 142 -3.05 4.81 -18.08
N ALA A 143 -2.63 5.37 -19.23
CA ALA A 143 -3.29 6.52 -19.82
C ALA A 143 -4.74 6.21 -20.22
N ALA A 144 -5.00 5.04 -20.81
CA ALA A 144 -6.34 4.59 -21.14
C ALA A 144 -7.21 4.38 -19.88
N ALA A 145 -6.65 3.75 -18.84
CA ALA A 145 -7.33 3.55 -17.56
C ALA A 145 -7.66 4.90 -16.88
N ALA A 146 -6.73 5.84 -16.89
CA ALA A 146 -6.93 7.18 -16.35
C ALA A 146 -7.96 8.00 -17.16
N ALA A 147 -8.05 7.79 -18.48
CA ALA A 147 -9.09 8.42 -19.30
C ALA A 147 -10.49 7.83 -19.00
N ALA A 148 -10.58 6.51 -18.78
CA ALA A 148 -11.82 5.84 -18.42
C ALA A 148 -12.26 6.16 -16.98
N ARG A 149 -11.31 6.37 -16.06
CA ARG A 149 -11.55 6.70 -14.66
C ARG A 149 -10.67 7.89 -14.24
N PRO A 150 -11.09 9.12 -14.51
CA PRO A 150 -10.30 10.33 -14.22
C PRO A 150 -9.99 10.56 -12.73
N ASP A 151 -10.69 9.87 -11.83
CA ASP A 151 -10.46 9.95 -10.38
C ASP A 151 -9.55 8.82 -9.85
N ASP A 152 -9.11 7.91 -10.72
CA ASP A 152 -8.22 6.79 -10.36
C ASP A 152 -6.77 7.28 -10.21
N ALA A 153 -6.39 7.65 -8.99
CA ALA A 153 -5.03 8.05 -8.66
C ALA A 153 -3.99 6.99 -9.02
N ALA A 154 -4.33 5.69 -8.88
CA ALA A 154 -3.41 4.60 -9.16
C ALA A 154 -3.07 4.49 -10.64
N ALA A 155 -4.04 4.78 -11.54
CA ALA A 155 -3.78 4.83 -12.97
C ALA A 155 -2.74 5.91 -13.32
N TYR A 156 -2.89 7.12 -12.77
CA TYR A 156 -1.92 8.20 -12.96
C TYR A 156 -0.54 7.89 -12.34
N LEU A 157 -0.51 7.24 -11.18
CA LEU A 157 0.72 6.80 -10.52
C LEU A 157 1.50 5.79 -11.39
N VAL A 158 0.81 4.81 -11.96
CA VAL A 158 1.41 3.82 -12.86
C VAL A 158 1.90 4.48 -14.15
N GLN A 159 1.10 5.38 -14.73
CA GLN A 159 1.49 6.15 -15.91
C GLN A 159 2.78 6.94 -15.65
N GLY A 160 2.82 7.67 -14.54
CA GLY A 160 3.97 8.48 -14.15
C GLY A 160 5.22 7.64 -13.91
N SER A 161 5.08 6.52 -13.21
CA SER A 161 6.18 5.58 -12.94
C SER A 161 6.77 5.01 -14.24
N ALA A 162 5.91 4.57 -15.17
CA ALA A 162 6.32 4.05 -16.47
C ALA A 162 7.02 5.12 -17.32
N LEU A 163 6.48 6.33 -17.39
CA LEU A 163 7.08 7.46 -18.11
C LEU A 163 8.44 7.86 -17.52
N SER A 164 8.59 7.79 -16.20
CA SER A 164 9.85 8.06 -15.51
C SER A 164 10.93 7.07 -15.92
N ARG A 165 10.59 5.76 -15.98
CA ARG A 165 11.48 4.71 -16.49
C ARG A 165 11.87 4.91 -17.95
N LEU A 166 10.94 5.39 -18.77
CA LEU A 166 11.18 5.77 -20.17
C LEU A 166 11.95 7.09 -20.33
N ARG A 167 12.39 7.72 -19.24
CA ARG A 167 13.08 9.02 -19.22
C ARG A 167 12.26 10.19 -19.78
N ARG A 168 10.93 10.03 -19.89
CA ARG A 168 9.97 11.06 -20.28
C ARG A 168 9.55 11.86 -19.06
N TYR A 169 10.53 12.49 -18.41
CA TYR A 169 10.38 12.91 -17.03
C TYR A 169 9.36 14.04 -16.80
N GLU A 170 9.19 14.97 -17.72
CA GLU A 170 8.20 16.06 -17.56
C GLU A 170 6.75 15.54 -17.72
N GLU A 171 6.54 14.59 -18.62
CA GLU A 171 5.26 13.88 -18.74
C GLU A 171 5.00 13.01 -17.51
N ALA A 172 6.04 12.36 -16.98
CA ALA A 172 5.96 11.62 -15.72
C ALA A 172 5.52 12.52 -14.56
N MET A 173 6.16 13.69 -14.39
CA MET A 173 5.79 14.65 -13.34
C MET A 173 4.37 15.19 -13.53
N THR A 174 3.90 15.35 -14.77
CA THR A 174 2.51 15.75 -15.06
C THR A 174 1.51 14.66 -14.61
N ALA A 175 1.76 13.40 -14.96
CA ALA A 175 0.92 12.28 -14.52
C ALA A 175 0.95 12.12 -12.99
N LEU A 176 2.13 12.18 -12.38
CA LEU A 176 2.27 12.09 -10.92
C LEU A 176 1.63 13.28 -10.19
N GLY A 177 1.63 14.47 -10.79
CA GLY A 177 0.89 15.63 -10.28
C GLY A 177 -0.61 15.35 -10.20
N LYS A 178 -1.18 14.74 -11.25
CA LYS A 178 -2.58 14.31 -11.25
C LYS A 178 -2.85 13.24 -10.17
N ALA A 179 -1.96 12.25 -10.02
CA ALA A 179 -2.07 11.26 -8.95
C ALA A 179 -2.11 11.95 -7.57
N ARG A 180 -1.20 12.90 -7.33
CA ARG A 180 -1.09 13.66 -6.07
C ARG A 180 -2.36 14.44 -5.74
N GLU A 181 -2.98 15.07 -6.73
CA GLU A 181 -4.24 15.80 -6.56
C GLU A 181 -5.38 14.90 -6.07
N ARG A 182 -5.36 13.63 -6.48
CA ARG A 182 -6.45 12.66 -6.20
C ARG A 182 -6.22 11.88 -4.91
N ASP A 183 -4.97 11.58 -4.57
CA ASP A 183 -4.62 10.83 -3.36
C ASP A 183 -4.12 11.71 -2.19
N GLY A 184 -4.07 13.03 -2.38
CA GLY A 184 -3.56 13.97 -1.37
C GLY A 184 -2.06 13.86 -1.11
N GLY A 185 -1.30 13.32 -2.07
CA GLY A 185 0.11 12.98 -1.91
C GLY A 185 0.30 11.77 -1.02
N SER A 186 -0.08 10.60 -1.52
CA SER A 186 0.28 9.33 -0.89
C SER A 186 1.81 9.19 -0.78
N PRO A 187 2.31 8.39 0.19
CA PRO A 187 3.74 8.10 0.29
C PRO A 187 4.33 7.60 -1.03
N GLU A 188 3.62 6.73 -1.75
CA GLU A 188 4.03 6.13 -3.01
C GLU A 188 4.10 7.18 -4.14
N THR A 189 3.10 8.06 -4.24
CA THR A 189 3.11 9.14 -5.23
C THR A 189 4.26 10.11 -4.99
N LEU A 190 4.48 10.53 -3.73
CA LEU A 190 5.58 11.41 -3.38
C LEU A 190 6.95 10.76 -3.61
N TYR A 191 7.07 9.47 -3.31
CA TYR A 191 8.25 8.68 -3.61
C TYR A 191 8.54 8.66 -5.11
N GLN A 192 7.54 8.35 -5.95
CA GLN A 192 7.73 8.30 -7.41
C GLN A 192 8.07 9.67 -7.98
N MET A 193 7.50 10.75 -7.47
CA MET A 193 7.88 12.12 -7.83
C MET A 193 9.34 12.40 -7.44
N GLY A 194 9.73 12.06 -6.22
CA GLY A 194 11.09 12.24 -5.72
C GLY A 194 12.13 11.45 -6.50
N ALA A 195 11.87 10.17 -6.78
CA ALA A 195 12.71 9.32 -7.62
C ALA A 195 12.82 9.88 -9.05
N THR A 196 11.72 10.38 -9.62
CA THR A 196 11.72 11.03 -10.94
C THR A 196 12.59 12.29 -10.95
N ARG A 197 12.51 13.14 -9.92
CA ARG A 197 13.41 14.30 -9.76
C ARG A 197 14.86 13.89 -9.60
N ALA A 198 15.15 12.80 -8.89
CA ALA A 198 16.50 12.24 -8.79
C ALA A 198 17.02 11.77 -10.16
N PHE A 199 16.21 11.11 -10.98
CA PHE A 199 16.60 10.75 -12.35
C PHE A 199 16.81 11.98 -13.26
N GLN A 200 16.07 13.07 -13.03
CA GLN A 200 16.32 14.37 -13.67
C GLN A 200 17.56 15.09 -13.13
N GLN A 201 18.24 14.57 -12.11
CA GLN A 201 19.34 15.22 -11.38
C GLN A 201 18.93 16.51 -10.66
N LYS A 202 17.64 16.70 -10.39
CA LYS A 202 17.11 17.80 -9.55
C LYS A 202 17.18 17.36 -8.09
N TRP A 203 18.40 17.29 -7.56
CA TRP A 203 18.67 16.65 -6.27
C TRP A 203 17.96 17.31 -5.08
N THR A 204 17.90 18.64 -5.04
CA THR A 204 17.19 19.37 -3.97
C THR A 204 15.69 19.06 -3.96
N ASP A 205 15.05 19.05 -5.12
CA ASP A 205 13.63 18.70 -5.26
C ASP A 205 13.38 17.23 -4.87
N ALA A 206 14.30 16.34 -5.27
CA ALA A 206 14.23 14.93 -4.91
C ALA A 206 14.26 14.75 -3.39
N VAL A 207 15.20 15.41 -2.68
CA VAL A 207 15.26 15.36 -1.21
C VAL A 207 13.97 15.86 -0.58
N ALA A 208 13.40 16.96 -1.07
CA ALA A 208 12.17 17.53 -0.51
C ALA A 208 10.97 16.58 -0.67
N LEU A 209 10.80 15.96 -1.83
CA LEU A 209 9.70 15.03 -2.11
C LEU A 209 9.87 13.69 -1.38
N LEU A 210 11.09 13.17 -1.33
CA LEU A 210 11.40 11.92 -0.62
C LEU A 210 11.25 12.10 0.90
N THR A 211 11.57 13.28 1.43
CA THR A 211 11.28 13.61 2.84
C THR A 211 9.79 13.59 3.12
N GLN A 212 8.97 14.26 2.30
CA GLN A 212 7.51 14.24 2.47
C GLN A 212 6.92 12.82 2.38
N SER A 213 7.48 11.96 1.51
CA SER A 213 7.11 10.54 1.43
C SER A 213 7.42 9.81 2.75
N LEU A 214 8.63 9.95 3.26
CA LEU A 214 9.11 9.28 4.47
C LEU A 214 8.46 9.80 5.76
N ASP A 215 8.04 11.07 5.78
CA ASP A 215 7.26 11.65 6.89
C ASP A 215 5.87 10.99 7.00
N LYS A 216 5.30 10.53 5.87
CA LYS A 216 4.02 9.81 5.84
C LYS A 216 4.17 8.31 6.05
N ASP A 217 5.21 7.70 5.50
CA ASP A 217 5.53 6.29 5.70
C ASP A 217 7.03 6.06 5.87
N THR A 218 7.44 5.85 7.12
CA THR A 218 8.82 5.55 7.47
C THR A 218 9.28 4.15 7.04
N GLY A 219 8.37 3.30 6.55
CA GLY A 219 8.62 1.98 5.97
C GLY A 219 9.03 2.01 4.50
N MET A 220 8.97 3.18 3.83
CA MET A 220 9.34 3.32 2.43
C MET A 220 10.86 3.22 2.23
N ALA A 221 11.41 2.00 2.25
CA ALA A 221 12.85 1.76 2.22
C ALA A 221 13.57 2.44 1.06
N LEU A 222 13.02 2.31 -0.16
CA LEU A 222 13.59 2.95 -1.35
C LEU A 222 13.59 4.48 -1.24
N GLY A 223 12.68 5.06 -0.46
CA GLY A 223 12.69 6.50 -0.17
C GLY A 223 14.00 6.95 0.49
N TYR A 224 14.48 6.22 1.51
CA TYR A 224 15.79 6.49 2.12
C TYR A 224 16.93 6.29 1.11
N TYR A 225 16.89 5.21 0.33
CA TYR A 225 17.95 4.93 -0.63
C TYR A 225 18.10 6.06 -1.68
N TYR A 226 17.01 6.49 -2.33
CA TYR A 226 17.08 7.57 -3.31
C TYR A 226 17.40 8.93 -2.66
N ARG A 227 16.96 9.17 -1.41
CA ARG A 227 17.27 10.41 -0.71
C ARG A 227 18.75 10.46 -0.33
N ALA A 228 19.33 9.33 0.06
CA ALA A 228 20.77 9.20 0.28
C ALA A 228 21.57 9.50 -1.00
N LEU A 229 21.17 8.94 -2.14
CA LEU A 229 21.84 9.22 -3.42
C LEU A 229 21.75 10.71 -3.79
N ALA A 230 20.61 11.36 -3.51
CA ALA A 230 20.48 12.80 -3.72
C ALA A 230 21.38 13.61 -2.76
N HIS A 231 21.46 13.22 -1.48
CA HIS A 231 22.38 13.82 -0.51
C HIS A 231 23.85 13.67 -0.91
N GLU A 232 24.24 12.50 -1.43
CA GLU A 232 25.59 12.26 -1.98
C GLU A 232 25.91 13.29 -3.08
N LYS A 233 24.98 13.48 -4.02
CA LYS A 233 25.14 14.44 -5.14
C LYS A 233 25.15 15.90 -4.69
N LEU A 234 24.57 16.20 -3.54
CA LEU A 234 24.61 17.52 -2.91
C LEU A 234 25.84 17.70 -1.98
N GLY A 235 26.73 16.72 -1.89
CA GLY A 235 27.89 16.76 -0.98
C GLY A 235 27.54 16.61 0.50
N ARG A 236 26.29 16.24 0.83
CA ARG A 236 25.78 16.03 2.19
C ARG A 236 26.06 14.60 2.65
N LYS A 237 27.35 14.28 2.79
CA LYS A 237 27.83 12.93 3.17
C LYS A 237 27.27 12.50 4.55
N ASP A 238 27.10 13.45 5.46
CA ASP A 238 26.46 13.28 6.77
C ASP A 238 25.06 12.68 6.66
N LEU A 239 24.20 13.28 5.83
CA LEU A 239 22.81 12.85 5.66
C LEU A 239 22.70 11.58 4.80
N MET A 240 23.57 11.44 3.80
CA MET A 240 23.66 10.21 3.01
C MET A 240 23.90 8.99 3.90
N VAL A 241 24.85 9.06 4.85
CA VAL A 241 25.16 7.93 5.75
C VAL A 241 23.95 7.57 6.61
N VAL A 242 23.24 8.57 7.16
CA VAL A 242 22.03 8.34 7.97
C VAL A 242 20.96 7.59 7.18
N ASP A 243 20.69 8.03 5.96
CA ASP A 243 19.67 7.40 5.11
C ASP A 243 20.08 6.01 4.64
N LEU A 244 21.34 5.79 4.28
CA LEU A 244 21.81 4.44 3.89
C LEU A 244 21.77 3.46 5.06
N ASP A 245 22.16 3.88 6.27
CA ASP A 245 22.06 3.06 7.48
C ASP A 245 20.60 2.67 7.76
N ARG A 246 19.68 3.64 7.63
CA ARG A 246 18.25 3.37 7.75
C ARG A 246 17.75 2.40 6.68
N PHE A 247 18.15 2.59 5.43
CA PHE A 247 17.80 1.72 4.31
C PHE A 247 18.22 0.27 4.55
N VAL A 248 19.49 0.01 4.92
CA VAL A 248 19.98 -1.37 5.11
C VAL A 248 19.37 -2.06 6.33
N LYS A 249 18.84 -1.31 7.31
CA LYS A 249 18.09 -1.84 8.45
C LYS A 249 16.66 -2.22 8.06
N VAL A 250 15.98 -1.40 7.28
CA VAL A 250 14.60 -1.66 6.83
C VAL A 250 14.56 -2.73 5.73
N ALA A 251 15.56 -2.74 4.86
CA ALA A 251 15.60 -3.53 3.64
C ALA A 251 16.92 -4.28 3.44
N PRO A 252 17.32 -5.16 4.38
CA PRO A 252 18.65 -5.79 4.38
C PRO A 252 18.90 -6.70 3.17
N THR A 253 17.83 -7.18 2.53
CA THR A 253 17.84 -8.11 1.39
C THR A 253 17.44 -7.45 0.07
N ALA A 254 17.20 -6.12 0.04
CA ALA A 254 16.91 -5.42 -1.20
C ALA A 254 18.05 -5.57 -2.21
N PRO A 255 17.77 -5.61 -3.52
CA PRO A 255 18.80 -5.64 -4.54
C PRO A 255 19.80 -4.46 -4.44
N GLU A 256 19.35 -3.32 -3.93
CA GLU A 256 20.16 -2.12 -3.73
C GLU A 256 21.03 -2.18 -2.45
N ALA A 257 20.81 -3.17 -1.56
CA ALA A 257 21.46 -3.26 -0.25
C ALA A 257 22.98 -3.45 -0.34
N GLU A 258 23.49 -4.21 -1.31
CA GLU A 258 24.93 -4.39 -1.51
C GLU A 258 25.60 -3.05 -1.86
N ARG A 259 24.99 -2.29 -2.78
CA ARG A 259 25.48 -0.97 -3.17
C ARG A 259 25.43 0.02 -2.00
N ALA A 260 24.34 0.02 -1.24
CA ALA A 260 24.22 0.85 -0.05
C ALA A 260 25.32 0.57 0.98
N ARG A 261 25.62 -0.72 1.25
CA ARG A 261 26.72 -1.11 2.15
C ARG A 261 28.09 -0.68 1.62
N ALA A 262 28.32 -0.78 0.31
CA ALA A 262 29.56 -0.33 -0.29
C ALA A 262 29.77 1.19 -0.14
N LEU A 263 28.70 1.98 -0.34
CA LEU A 263 28.73 3.44 -0.14
C LEU A 263 28.97 3.81 1.32
N LEU A 264 28.34 3.11 2.27
CA LEU A 264 28.61 3.30 3.70
C LEU A 264 30.06 3.01 4.07
N ALA A 265 30.62 1.90 3.57
CA ALA A 265 32.01 1.54 3.81
C ALA A 265 33.00 2.54 3.19
N ALA A 266 32.70 3.07 2.00
CA ALA A 266 33.48 4.13 1.38
C ALA A 266 33.37 5.45 2.15
N ALA A 267 32.22 5.72 2.79
CA ALA A 267 32.00 6.92 3.56
C ALA A 267 32.77 6.95 4.89
N ALA A 268 33.07 5.77 5.46
CA ALA A 268 33.83 5.61 6.69
C ALA A 268 35.36 5.70 6.51
N ARG A 269 35.84 5.75 5.26
CA ARG A 269 37.24 6.01 4.89
C ARG A 269 37.46 7.51 4.64
#